data_AF-A0A812YVR3-F1
#
_entry.id   AF-A0A812YVR3-F1
#
_cell.length_a   1.000
_cell.length_b   1.000
_cell.length_c   1.000
_cell.angle_alpha   90.00
_cell.angle_beta   90.00
_cell.angle_gamma   90.00
#
_symmetry.space_group_name_H-M   'P 1'
#
loop_
_entity.id
_entity.type
_entity.pdbx_description
1 polymer ?
#
loop_
_entity_poly.entity_id
_entity_poly.type
_entity_poly.pdbx_seq_one_letter_code
_entity_poly.pdbx_strand_id
1 'polypeptide(L)'
;MSTSQFVRPSYKEAVWVEGGPFSSQLAEVRGSVCPKNTKSALHVHWISRAKSVPGMDGDDWRFMELAAQRNRSRPFTVAQALLGVLACIAEAFGMSHVELGAEDQGSCRLIQYYKDLGFQSTSAHTMFGELSMDAPLGRIVSLAPASWLQALPLTGWNAWGWLWGGSQRPDLNCILGLMGAPEKWDWNIAWPSGCQVELRAVGSSHDATPKVTVSAHLRSFRAELVYCRAVVRLTQSSARVIWLGRSGSKPADEAVRGRLLDGTAKAASDGKPTLAMALLGAVASLARWFGTSTLELTPVDDGSGKLPQYLCNFGFRPLSEAQGGDSLRGSCKDLAALCPQAWRTHLPPDSQLSMLTKLYEGHP
;
A
#
# COMPACT_ATOMS: atom_id res chain seq x y z
N MET A 1 -9.86 24.82 -20.23
CA MET A 1 -9.27 23.76 -19.40
C MET A 1 -10.19 23.56 -18.21
N SER A 2 -11.08 22.57 -18.27
CA SER A 2 -11.99 22.25 -17.18
C SER A 2 -11.27 21.30 -16.23
N THR A 3 -10.89 21.79 -15.05
CA THR A 3 -10.48 20.93 -13.93
C THR A 3 -11.70 20.14 -13.49
N SER A 4 -11.82 18.91 -14.01
CA SER A 4 -12.65 17.88 -13.42
C SER A 4 -12.30 17.79 -11.93
N GLN A 5 -13.17 18.31 -11.06
CA GLN A 5 -13.15 18.01 -9.65
C GLN A 5 -13.54 16.54 -9.52
N PHE A 6 -12.54 15.66 -9.58
CA PHE A 6 -12.71 14.29 -9.13
C PHE A 6 -13.11 14.32 -7.67
N VAL A 7 -14.40 14.14 -7.40
CA VAL A 7 -14.92 13.85 -6.06
C VAL A 7 -14.24 12.54 -5.66
N ARG A 8 -13.24 12.64 -4.78
CA ARG A 8 -12.52 11.47 -4.29
C ARG A 8 -13.49 10.65 -3.43
N PRO A 9 -13.78 9.39 -3.77
CA PRO A 9 -14.60 8.58 -2.90
C PRO A 9 -13.87 8.38 -1.59
N SER A 10 -14.53 8.80 -0.53
CA SER A 10 -14.13 8.61 0.85
C SER A 10 -15.23 7.76 1.48
N TYR A 11 -14.85 6.63 2.09
CA TYR A 11 -15.80 5.86 2.87
C TYR A 11 -15.97 6.56 4.22
N LYS A 12 -17.21 6.70 4.72
CA LYS A 12 -17.49 7.36 6.00
C LYS A 12 -17.81 6.30 7.04
N GLU A 13 -17.09 6.35 8.15
CA GLU A 13 -17.29 5.49 9.31
C GLU A 13 -17.70 6.34 10.51
N ALA A 14 -18.54 5.77 11.37
CA ALA A 14 -18.96 6.37 12.62
C ALA A 14 -18.91 5.30 13.71
N VAL A 15 -18.34 5.65 14.86
CA VAL A 15 -18.37 4.82 16.08
C VAL A 15 -18.99 5.64 17.20
N TRP A 16 -19.90 5.03 17.94
CA TRP A 16 -20.59 5.69 19.05
C TRP A 16 -20.79 4.77 20.24
N VAL A 17 -21.02 5.36 21.41
CA VAL A 17 -21.46 4.66 22.62
C VAL A 17 -22.85 5.14 22.99
N GLU A 18 -23.73 4.21 23.35
CA GLU A 18 -25.06 4.46 23.91
C GLU A 18 -25.06 4.12 25.41
N GLY A 19 -25.94 4.74 26.20
CA GLY A 19 -26.06 4.46 27.64
C GLY A 19 -26.39 5.66 28.51
N GLY A 20 -26.73 6.80 27.92
CA GLY A 20 -27.36 7.88 28.66
C GLY A 20 -28.82 7.55 29.03
N PRO A 21 -29.47 8.38 29.87
CA PRO A 21 -30.91 8.28 30.08
C PRO A 21 -31.63 8.22 28.72
N PHE A 22 -32.59 7.29 28.59
CA PHE A 22 -33.38 7.09 27.36
C PHE A 22 -32.60 6.57 26.14
N SER A 23 -31.53 5.80 26.35
CA SER A 23 -30.68 5.29 25.26
C SER A 23 -30.05 6.40 24.41
N SER A 24 -29.84 7.58 25.00
CA SER A 24 -29.12 8.65 24.32
C SER A 24 -27.69 8.18 24.00
N GLN A 25 -27.24 8.52 22.80
CA GLN A 25 -25.82 8.47 22.42
C GLN A 25 -25.04 9.26 23.49
N LEU A 26 -23.80 8.89 23.81
CA LEU A 26 -22.98 9.58 24.81
C LEU A 26 -21.82 10.33 24.15
N ALA A 27 -21.20 9.68 23.16
CA ALA A 27 -20.16 10.25 22.34
C ALA A 27 -20.18 9.61 20.95
N GLU A 28 -19.70 10.35 19.97
CA GLU A 28 -19.61 9.94 18.58
C GLU A 28 -18.28 10.41 17.98
N VAL A 29 -17.61 9.52 17.27
CA VAL A 29 -16.45 9.85 16.43
C VAL A 29 -16.74 9.44 15.01
N ARG A 30 -16.58 10.36 14.06
CA ARG A 30 -16.73 10.11 12.62
C ARG A 30 -15.44 10.36 11.88
N GLY A 31 -15.15 9.50 10.92
CA GLY A 31 -14.01 9.67 10.05
C GLY A 31 -14.24 9.10 8.67
N SER A 32 -13.25 9.29 7.81
CA SER A 32 -13.20 8.66 6.52
C SER A 32 -11.89 7.97 6.26
N VAL A 33 -11.98 6.76 5.72
CA VAL A 33 -10.83 6.03 5.21
C VAL A 33 -10.42 6.65 3.89
N CYS A 34 -9.21 7.20 3.85
CA CYS A 34 -8.62 7.92 2.72
C CYS A 34 -7.31 7.22 2.34
N PRO A 35 -7.35 6.18 1.50
CA PRO A 35 -6.14 5.60 0.97
C PRO A 35 -5.48 6.63 0.05
N LYS A 36 -4.27 7.11 0.39
CA LYS A 36 -3.53 8.08 -0.41
C LYS A 36 -2.14 7.52 -0.75
N ASN A 37 -1.70 7.83 -1.97
CA ASN A 37 -0.39 7.56 -2.56
C ASN A 37 0.80 7.64 -1.59
N THR A 38 0.82 8.69 -0.77
CA THR A 38 1.93 8.99 0.13
C THR A 38 1.67 8.60 1.58
N LYS A 39 0.39 8.46 1.96
CA LYS A 39 -0.04 8.24 3.35
C LYS A 39 -1.50 7.78 3.43
N SER A 40 -1.73 6.48 3.46
CA SER A 40 -3.05 5.91 3.75
C SER A 40 -3.51 6.32 5.14
N ALA A 41 -4.56 7.14 5.21
CA ALA A 41 -4.97 7.79 6.44
C ALA A 41 -6.47 7.67 6.72
N LEU A 42 -6.82 7.61 8.01
CA LEU A 42 -8.15 7.90 8.52
C LEU A 42 -8.26 9.41 8.75
N HIS A 43 -9.09 10.11 7.98
CA HIS A 43 -9.40 11.52 8.22
C HIS A 43 -10.57 11.64 9.20
N VAL A 44 -10.33 12.15 10.41
CA VAL A 44 -11.38 12.38 11.40
C VAL A 44 -12.09 13.68 11.07
N HIS A 45 -13.40 13.60 10.83
CA HIS A 45 -14.22 14.76 10.53
C HIS A 45 -14.78 15.41 11.78
N TRP A 46 -15.04 14.60 12.81
CA TRP A 46 -15.85 15.04 13.93
C TRP A 46 -15.66 14.16 15.16
N ILE A 47 -15.53 14.80 16.32
CA ILE A 47 -15.52 14.19 17.64
C ILE A 47 -16.52 14.98 18.47
N SER A 48 -17.67 14.41 18.81
CA SER A 48 -18.65 15.09 19.67
C SER A 48 -19.13 14.27 20.85
N ARG A 49 -19.69 15.01 21.80
CA ARG A 49 -20.67 14.52 22.76
C ARG A 49 -22.00 14.31 22.03
N ALA A 50 -22.85 13.45 22.53
CA ALA A 50 -24.24 13.53 22.13
C ALA A 50 -24.85 14.83 22.64
N LYS A 51 -25.87 15.33 21.93
CA LYS A 51 -26.71 16.43 22.42
C LYS A 51 -27.17 16.07 23.83
N SER A 52 -26.82 16.90 24.81
CA SER A 52 -27.51 16.88 26.08
C SER A 52 -29.01 16.95 25.80
N VAL A 53 -29.77 16.10 26.48
CA VAL A 53 -31.22 16.26 26.54
C VAL A 53 -31.48 17.72 26.94
N PRO A 54 -32.40 18.45 26.26
CA PRO A 54 -32.73 19.82 26.65
C PRO A 54 -33.05 19.86 28.15
N GLY A 55 -32.22 20.56 28.94
CA GLY A 55 -32.38 20.68 30.40
C GLY A 55 -31.30 20.03 31.27
N MET A 56 -30.29 19.36 30.71
CA MET A 56 -29.07 18.99 31.45
C MET A 56 -27.87 19.78 30.95
N ASP A 57 -27.65 20.95 31.56
CA ASP A 57 -26.40 21.71 31.43
C ASP A 57 -25.33 21.02 32.28
N GLY A 58 -24.47 20.24 31.61
CA GLY A 58 -23.33 19.58 32.24
C GLY A 58 -22.24 19.35 31.21
N ASP A 59 -21.26 20.25 31.19
CA ASP A 59 -20.20 20.33 30.19
C ASP A 59 -19.01 19.37 30.49
N ASP A 60 -19.27 18.29 31.24
CA ASP A 60 -18.22 17.45 31.80
C ASP A 60 -17.81 16.28 30.89
N TRP A 61 -16.50 16.18 30.66
CA TRP A 61 -15.89 15.02 30.03
C TRP A 61 -16.05 13.80 30.94
N ARG A 62 -16.72 12.74 30.44
CA ARG A 62 -16.74 11.46 31.14
C ARG A 62 -15.45 10.70 30.90
N PHE A 63 -14.68 10.53 31.97
CA PHE A 63 -13.48 9.72 32.01
C PHE A 63 -13.86 8.25 32.23
N MET A 64 -13.15 7.34 31.58
CA MET A 64 -13.26 5.92 31.87
C MET A 64 -12.28 5.54 32.97
N GLU A 65 -12.80 5.19 34.14
CA GLU A 65 -12.04 4.50 35.17
C GLU A 65 -11.96 3.01 34.83
N LEU A 66 -10.91 2.62 34.11
CA LEU A 66 -10.64 1.21 33.84
C LEU A 66 -9.75 0.64 34.95
N ALA A 67 -10.28 -0.32 35.70
CA ALA A 67 -9.56 -1.05 36.75
C ALA A 67 -8.24 -1.68 36.26
N ALA A 68 -8.12 -1.97 34.95
CA ALA A 68 -6.94 -2.53 34.30
C ALA A 68 -5.86 -1.50 33.90
N GLN A 69 -6.10 -0.19 34.02
CA GLN A 69 -5.18 0.88 33.60
C GLN A 69 -4.53 1.66 34.75
N ARG A 70 -4.39 1.04 35.94
CA ARG A 70 -3.76 1.65 37.13
C ARG A 70 -2.32 2.18 36.93
N ASN A 71 -1.64 1.80 35.84
CA ASN A 71 -0.28 2.25 35.52
C ASN A 71 -0.19 3.43 34.55
N ARG A 72 -1.31 3.99 34.06
CA ARG A 72 -1.30 5.23 33.28
C ARG A 72 -1.71 6.39 34.18
N SER A 73 -0.92 7.46 34.18
CA SER A 73 -1.07 8.62 35.08
C SER A 73 -2.34 9.45 34.85
N ARG A 74 -3.12 9.17 33.79
CA ARG A 74 -4.41 9.82 33.51
C ARG A 74 -5.40 8.84 32.86
N PRO A 75 -6.67 8.79 33.32
CA PRO A 75 -7.73 8.04 32.64
C PRO A 75 -8.06 8.67 31.28
N PHE A 76 -8.42 7.84 30.30
CA PHE A 76 -8.88 8.32 28.98
C PHE A 76 -10.36 8.71 29.01
N THR A 77 -10.76 9.65 28.18
CA THR A 77 -12.17 9.97 27.96
C THR A 77 -12.83 8.94 27.04
N VAL A 78 -14.16 8.82 27.12
CA VAL A 78 -14.92 7.94 26.21
C VAL A 78 -14.67 8.30 24.74
N ALA A 79 -14.53 9.58 24.41
CA ALA A 79 -14.23 10.04 23.05
C ALA A 79 -12.85 9.57 22.57
N GLN A 80 -11.83 9.59 23.45
CA GLN A 80 -10.50 9.06 23.12
C GLN A 80 -10.54 7.56 22.86
N ALA A 81 -11.32 6.82 23.66
CA ALA A 81 -11.52 5.40 23.44
C ALA A 81 -12.25 5.09 22.13
N LEU A 82 -13.30 5.84 21.81
CA LEU A 82 -14.00 5.73 20.52
C LEU A 82 -13.10 6.07 19.33
N LEU A 83 -12.24 7.08 19.47
CA LEU A 83 -11.23 7.41 18.47
C LEU A 83 -10.26 6.23 18.27
N GLY A 84 -9.85 5.56 19.35
CA GLY A 84 -9.04 4.34 19.27
C GLY A 84 -9.77 3.17 18.60
N VAL A 85 -11.08 3.00 18.83
CA VAL A 85 -11.89 1.98 18.15
C VAL A 85 -12.00 2.29 16.65
N LEU A 86 -12.31 3.54 16.28
CA LEU A 86 -12.37 3.96 14.88
C LEU A 86 -11.02 3.77 14.18
N ALA A 87 -9.92 4.12 14.85
CA ALA A 87 -8.58 3.84 14.36
C ALA A 87 -8.36 2.34 14.13
N CYS A 88 -8.81 1.47 15.05
CA CYS A 88 -8.67 0.01 14.88
C CYS A 88 -9.44 -0.53 13.67
N ILE A 89 -10.65 -0.01 13.41
CA ILE A 89 -11.42 -0.34 12.22
C ILE A 89 -10.69 0.12 10.95
N ALA A 90 -10.19 1.36 10.93
CA ALA A 90 -9.41 1.88 9.80
C ALA A 90 -8.12 1.08 9.55
N GLU A 91 -7.51 0.52 10.60
CA GLU A 91 -6.36 -0.39 10.52
C GLU A 91 -6.72 -1.68 9.74
N ALA A 92 -7.96 -2.17 9.90
CA ALA A 92 -8.47 -3.31 9.11
C ALA A 92 -8.60 -2.98 7.61
N PHE A 93 -8.84 -1.71 7.27
CA PHE A 93 -8.75 -1.20 5.90
C PHE A 93 -7.30 -0.93 5.43
N GLY A 94 -6.29 -1.18 6.27
CA GLY A 94 -4.87 -0.96 5.98
C GLY A 94 -4.43 0.50 6.03
N MET A 95 -5.17 1.34 6.77
CA MET A 95 -4.71 2.70 7.06
C MET A 95 -3.53 2.65 8.03
N SER A 96 -2.64 3.63 7.92
CA SER A 96 -1.40 3.70 8.71
C SER A 96 -1.32 4.93 9.61
N HIS A 97 -2.12 5.97 9.31
CA HIS A 97 -2.11 7.24 10.02
C HIS A 97 -3.52 7.78 10.23
N VAL A 98 -3.70 8.62 11.25
CA VAL A 98 -4.92 9.38 11.49
C VAL A 98 -4.61 10.84 11.21
N GLU A 99 -5.46 11.51 10.45
CA GLU A 99 -5.41 12.95 10.17
C GLU A 99 -6.63 13.63 10.80
N LEU A 100 -6.48 14.84 11.32
CA LEU A 100 -7.61 15.68 11.76
C LEU A 100 -7.30 17.17 11.57
N GLY A 101 -8.35 17.98 11.49
CA GLY A 101 -8.26 19.44 11.58
C GLY A 101 -8.50 19.89 13.02
N ALA A 102 -7.58 20.68 13.59
CA ALA A 102 -7.76 21.30 14.89
C ALA A 102 -8.24 22.74 14.72
N GLU A 103 -9.53 22.96 14.93
CA GLU A 103 -10.13 24.30 14.98
C GLU A 103 -9.95 24.89 16.38
N ASP A 104 -8.75 25.42 16.64
CA ASP A 104 -8.47 26.10 17.90
C ASP A 104 -8.77 27.60 17.78
N GLN A 105 -9.65 28.11 18.64
CA GLN A 105 -10.05 29.53 18.68
C GLN A 105 -8.98 30.43 19.33
N GLY A 106 -7.71 30.11 19.14
CA GLY A 106 -6.55 30.87 19.65
C GLY A 106 -6.08 30.50 21.06
N SER A 107 -6.69 29.50 21.72
CA SER A 107 -6.32 29.08 23.08
C SER A 107 -5.09 28.17 23.14
N CYS A 108 -4.74 27.56 22.01
CA CYS A 108 -3.81 26.46 21.80
C CYS A 108 -4.11 25.19 22.61
N ARG A 109 -5.18 25.15 23.42
CA ARG A 109 -5.49 24.02 24.30
C ARG A 109 -5.89 22.77 23.52
N LEU A 110 -6.67 22.93 22.46
CA LEU A 110 -7.09 21.81 21.62
C LEU A 110 -5.90 21.20 20.86
N ILE A 111 -5.01 22.05 20.35
CA ILE A 111 -3.77 21.62 19.70
C ILE A 111 -2.88 20.86 20.68
N GLN A 112 -2.70 21.39 21.90
CA GLN A 112 -1.89 20.72 22.92
C GLN A 112 -2.53 19.39 23.34
N TYR A 113 -3.85 19.34 23.48
CA TYR A 113 -4.58 18.11 23.75
C TYR A 113 -4.33 17.02 22.70
N TYR A 114 -4.36 17.37 21.40
CA TYR A 114 -4.03 16.41 20.35
C TYR A 114 -2.55 16.01 20.36
N LYS A 115 -1.63 16.95 20.66
CA LYS A 115 -0.20 16.63 20.84
C LYS A 115 0.03 15.61 21.95
N ASP A 116 -0.68 15.74 23.06
CA ASP A 116 -0.59 14.80 24.19
C ASP A 116 -1.10 13.39 23.80
N LEU A 117 -2.03 13.30 22.85
CA LEU A 117 -2.48 12.03 22.26
C LEU A 117 -1.48 11.43 21.25
N GLY A 118 -0.44 12.17 20.88
CA GLY A 118 0.60 11.76 19.95
C GLY A 118 0.43 12.30 18.53
N PHE A 119 -0.48 13.24 18.31
CA PHE A 119 -0.56 13.96 17.05
C PHE A 119 0.58 14.97 16.92
N GLN A 120 1.01 15.19 15.69
CA GLN A 120 1.99 16.20 15.32
C GLN A 120 1.31 17.22 14.41
N SER A 121 1.71 18.48 14.54
CA SER A 121 1.22 19.53 13.65
C SER A 121 1.92 19.39 12.30
N THR A 122 1.13 19.32 11.23
CA THR A 122 1.67 19.49 9.88
C THR A 122 1.80 20.99 9.60
N SER A 123 2.78 21.41 8.80
CA SER A 123 2.96 22.82 8.44
C SER A 123 1.82 23.40 7.58
N ALA A 124 0.77 22.62 7.30
CA ALA A 124 -0.35 22.99 6.47
C ALA A 124 -1.58 23.36 7.31
N HIS A 125 -2.19 24.49 6.97
CA HIS A 125 -3.56 24.79 7.39
C HIS A 125 -4.51 24.13 6.39
N THR A 126 -5.65 23.62 6.86
CA THR A 126 -6.72 23.13 5.97
C THR A 126 -7.34 24.32 5.21
N MET A 127 -8.11 24.05 4.15
CA MET A 127 -8.82 25.13 3.41
C MET A 127 -9.75 25.95 4.31
N PHE A 128 -10.10 25.45 5.50
CA PHE A 128 -11.00 26.10 6.46
C PHE A 128 -10.24 26.82 7.59
N GLY A 129 -8.91 26.95 7.48
CA GLY A 129 -8.08 27.65 8.47
C GLY A 129 -7.72 26.82 9.70
N GLU A 130 -8.10 25.54 9.74
CA GLU A 130 -7.77 24.64 10.85
C GLU A 130 -6.31 24.19 10.74
N LEU A 131 -5.64 23.95 11.87
CA LEU A 131 -4.31 23.36 11.85
C LEU A 131 -4.42 21.86 11.58
N SER A 132 -3.87 21.39 10.46
CA SER A 132 -3.90 19.96 10.14
C SER A 132 -2.89 19.21 11.01
N MET A 133 -3.34 18.14 11.65
CA MET A 133 -2.53 17.32 12.54
C MET A 133 -2.62 15.84 12.16
N ASP A 134 -1.56 15.08 12.44
CA ASP A 134 -1.50 13.66 12.12
C ASP A 134 -0.80 12.80 13.20
N ALA A 135 -1.18 11.53 13.30
CA ALA A 135 -0.55 10.56 14.20
C ALA A 135 -0.47 9.16 13.56
N PRO A 136 0.52 8.32 13.92
CA PRO A 136 0.51 6.91 13.56
C PRO A 136 -0.72 6.18 14.14
N LEU A 137 -1.38 5.32 13.35
CA LEU A 137 -2.62 4.66 13.75
C LEU A 137 -2.47 3.87 15.06
N GLY A 138 -1.42 3.05 15.17
CA GLY A 138 -1.17 2.21 16.35
C GLY A 138 -1.02 3.00 17.66
N ARG A 139 -0.60 4.27 17.60
CA ARG A 139 -0.59 5.18 18.76
C ARG A 139 -2.03 5.47 19.22
N ILE A 140 -2.91 5.77 18.27
CA ILE A 140 -4.31 6.13 18.49
C ILE A 140 -5.15 4.91 18.90
N VAL A 141 -4.91 3.74 18.30
CA VAL A 141 -5.57 2.47 18.71
C VAL A 141 -5.36 2.19 20.19
N SER A 142 -4.18 2.53 20.74
CA SER A 142 -3.86 2.33 22.15
C SER A 142 -4.67 3.18 23.15
N LEU A 143 -5.50 4.10 22.65
CA LEU A 143 -6.47 4.87 23.44
C LEU A 143 -7.73 4.05 23.76
N ALA A 144 -8.05 3.05 22.95
CA ALA A 144 -9.19 2.17 23.19
C ALA A 144 -8.88 1.11 24.28
N PRO A 145 -9.86 0.73 25.10
CA PRO A 145 -9.73 -0.38 26.03
C PRO A 145 -9.48 -1.69 25.28
N ALA A 146 -8.54 -2.51 25.76
CA ALA A 146 -8.25 -3.80 25.15
C ALA A 146 -9.51 -4.70 25.05
N SER A 147 -10.40 -4.65 26.06
CA SER A 147 -11.67 -5.38 26.05
C SER A 147 -12.62 -4.94 24.94
N TRP A 148 -12.64 -3.65 24.59
CA TRP A 148 -13.45 -3.13 23.49
C TRP A 148 -12.90 -3.63 22.15
N LEU A 149 -11.57 -3.57 21.98
CA LEU A 149 -10.92 -4.04 20.76
C LEU A 149 -11.09 -5.55 20.56
N GLN A 150 -10.99 -6.34 21.64
CA GLN A 150 -11.21 -7.80 21.61
C GLN A 150 -12.65 -8.18 21.27
N ALA A 151 -13.62 -7.31 21.57
CA ALA A 151 -15.02 -7.53 21.23
C ALA A 151 -15.33 -7.24 19.76
N LEU A 152 -14.44 -6.54 19.03
CA LEU A 152 -14.62 -6.29 17.61
C LEU A 152 -14.30 -7.57 16.83
N PRO A 153 -15.17 -8.02 15.91
CA PRO A 153 -14.93 -9.22 15.11
C PRO A 153 -13.96 -8.96 13.95
N LEU A 154 -12.84 -8.27 14.20
CA LEU A 154 -11.88 -7.87 13.15
C LEU A 154 -10.92 -8.99 12.75
N THR A 155 -10.74 -10.00 13.60
CA THR A 155 -9.85 -11.13 13.31
C THR A 155 -10.40 -11.92 12.12
N GLY A 156 -9.68 -11.89 10.99
CA GLY A 156 -10.11 -12.54 9.75
C GLY A 156 -11.22 -11.80 9.00
N TRP A 157 -11.64 -10.62 9.46
CA TRP A 157 -12.62 -9.82 8.75
C TRP A 157 -12.00 -9.17 7.51
N ASN A 158 -12.60 -9.45 6.35
CA ASN A 158 -12.24 -8.80 5.10
C ASN A 158 -12.97 -7.45 5.01
N ALA A 159 -12.42 -6.40 5.63
CA ALA A 159 -13.01 -5.06 5.66
C ALA A 159 -13.36 -4.54 4.25
N TRP A 160 -12.44 -4.73 3.31
CA TRP A 160 -12.63 -4.39 1.90
C TRP A 160 -13.69 -5.26 1.23
N GLY A 161 -13.66 -6.58 1.45
CA GLY A 161 -14.69 -7.49 0.95
C GLY A 161 -16.08 -7.19 1.50
N TRP A 162 -16.19 -6.77 2.77
CA TRP A 162 -17.44 -6.32 3.39
C TRP A 162 -17.95 -5.03 2.75
N LEU A 163 -17.06 -4.04 2.56
CA LEU A 163 -17.41 -2.76 1.90
C LEU A 163 -18.00 -2.98 0.51
N TRP A 164 -17.52 -4.00 -0.21
CA TRP A 164 -17.95 -4.31 -1.58
C TRP A 164 -18.91 -5.50 -1.69
N GLY A 165 -19.24 -6.15 -0.57
CA GLY A 165 -19.86 -7.49 -0.49
C GLY A 165 -21.28 -7.62 -1.04
N GLY A 166 -21.86 -6.54 -1.57
CA GLY A 166 -23.18 -6.53 -2.20
C GLY A 166 -23.24 -5.86 -3.58
N SER A 167 -22.10 -5.48 -4.18
CA SER A 167 -22.06 -4.75 -5.47
C SER A 167 -21.04 -5.35 -6.44
N GLN A 168 -21.11 -4.98 -7.73
CA GLN A 168 -20.05 -5.30 -8.69
C GLN A 168 -18.70 -4.89 -8.11
N ARG A 169 -17.76 -5.85 -8.02
CA ARG A 169 -16.42 -5.58 -7.53
C ARG A 169 -15.83 -4.39 -8.29
N PRO A 170 -15.27 -3.39 -7.61
CA PRO A 170 -14.68 -2.27 -8.31
C PRO A 170 -13.55 -2.75 -9.20
N ASP A 171 -13.48 -2.15 -10.38
CA ASP A 171 -12.39 -2.30 -11.33
C ASP A 171 -11.03 -2.09 -10.61
N LEU A 172 -10.07 -2.98 -10.82
CA LEU A 172 -8.80 -2.91 -10.09
C LEU A 172 -8.03 -1.61 -10.40
N ASN A 173 -8.16 -1.05 -11.61
CA ASN A 173 -7.60 0.26 -11.93
C ASN A 173 -8.35 1.38 -11.21
N CYS A 174 -9.67 1.23 -10.99
CA CYS A 174 -10.41 2.15 -10.12
C CYS A 174 -9.81 2.10 -8.71
N ILE A 175 -9.65 0.93 -8.10
CA ILE A 175 -9.07 0.80 -6.75
C ILE A 175 -7.67 1.42 -6.70
N LEU A 176 -6.80 1.10 -7.67
CA LEU A 176 -5.47 1.69 -7.78
C LEU A 176 -5.55 3.22 -7.86
N GLY A 177 -6.42 3.78 -8.70
CA GLY A 177 -6.65 5.22 -8.79
C GLY A 177 -7.13 5.82 -7.47
N LEU A 178 -8.03 5.13 -6.76
CA LEU A 178 -8.57 5.58 -5.47
C LEU A 178 -7.51 5.61 -4.37
N MET A 179 -6.62 4.63 -4.36
CA MET A 179 -5.50 4.63 -3.43
C MET A 179 -4.48 5.72 -3.77
N GLY A 180 -4.64 6.38 -4.91
CA GLY A 180 -3.57 7.09 -5.57
C GLY A 180 -2.46 6.08 -5.79
N ALA A 181 -2.49 5.30 -6.85
CA ALA A 181 -1.33 4.58 -7.33
C ALA A 181 -0.95 5.29 -8.63
N PRO A 182 0.30 5.71 -8.85
CA PRO A 182 0.65 6.24 -10.15
C PRO A 182 0.56 5.09 -11.16
N GLU A 183 0.00 5.36 -12.33
CA GLU A 183 -0.10 4.36 -13.41
C GLU A 183 1.28 4.02 -13.99
N LYS A 184 2.21 4.98 -13.89
CA LYS A 184 3.52 4.96 -14.52
C LYS A 184 4.59 5.57 -13.61
N TRP A 185 5.78 4.97 -13.65
CA TRP A 185 7.02 5.53 -13.13
C TRP A 185 8.02 5.64 -14.27
N ASP A 186 8.74 6.75 -14.35
CA ASP A 186 9.78 6.89 -15.36
C ASP A 186 10.96 7.72 -14.87
N TRP A 187 12.15 7.38 -15.40
CA TRP A 187 13.39 8.07 -15.08
C TRP A 187 14.44 7.83 -16.16
N ASN A 188 15.38 8.77 -16.28
CA ASN A 188 16.52 8.65 -17.18
C ASN A 188 17.63 7.80 -16.55
N ILE A 189 18.42 7.12 -17.37
CA ILE A 189 19.58 6.34 -16.91
C ILE A 189 20.88 6.89 -17.49
N ALA A 190 21.97 6.66 -16.77
CA ALA A 190 23.30 7.15 -17.17
C ALA A 190 23.81 6.44 -18.43
N TRP A 191 23.61 5.11 -18.50
CA TRP A 191 23.98 4.32 -19.66
C TRP A 191 22.90 3.27 -19.99
N PRO A 192 22.52 3.10 -21.27
CA PRO A 192 23.00 3.87 -22.42
C PRO A 192 22.50 5.33 -22.37
N SER A 193 23.32 6.26 -22.81
CA SER A 193 23.01 7.70 -22.72
C SER A 193 21.75 8.05 -23.50
N GLY A 194 20.90 8.91 -22.92
CA GLY A 194 19.64 9.34 -23.56
C GLY A 194 18.54 8.26 -23.57
N CYS A 195 18.69 7.23 -22.73
CA CYS A 195 17.64 6.23 -22.52
C CYS A 195 16.85 6.48 -21.24
N GLN A 196 15.61 6.01 -21.26
CA GLN A 196 14.64 6.14 -20.18
C GLN A 196 14.11 4.76 -19.81
N VAL A 197 13.95 4.53 -18.51
CA VAL A 197 13.17 3.40 -17.99
C VAL A 197 11.75 3.88 -17.73
N GLU A 198 10.77 3.10 -18.19
CA GLU A 198 9.35 3.29 -17.93
C GLU A 198 8.79 2.02 -17.28
N LEU A 199 8.27 2.12 -16.06
CA LEU A 199 7.50 1.06 -15.39
C LEU A 199 6.01 1.41 -15.40
N ARG A 200 5.17 0.38 -15.52
CA ARG A 200 3.72 0.48 -15.41
C ARG A 200 3.15 -0.67 -14.59
N ALA A 201 2.06 -0.39 -13.90
CA ALA A 201 1.20 -1.38 -13.27
C ALA A 201 -0.24 -1.16 -13.73
N VAL A 202 -0.84 -2.18 -14.34
CA VAL A 202 -2.21 -2.10 -14.89
C VAL A 202 -3.00 -3.29 -14.35
N GLY A 203 -4.12 -3.00 -13.69
CA GLY A 203 -5.05 -4.01 -13.23
C GLY A 203 -5.83 -4.65 -14.38
N SER A 204 -6.02 -5.97 -14.32
CA SER A 204 -6.92 -6.70 -15.21
C SER A 204 -8.27 -6.86 -14.52
N SER A 205 -9.31 -6.36 -15.18
CA SER A 205 -10.67 -6.29 -14.62
C SER A 205 -11.60 -7.36 -15.18
N HIS A 206 -11.16 -8.07 -16.21
CA HIS A 206 -11.97 -9.08 -16.92
C HIS A 206 -11.70 -10.52 -16.49
N ASP A 207 -10.67 -10.74 -15.68
CA ASP A 207 -10.31 -12.08 -15.23
C ASP A 207 -11.08 -12.43 -13.94
N ALA A 208 -11.55 -13.68 -13.85
CA ALA A 208 -12.13 -14.23 -12.62
C ALA A 208 -11.14 -14.15 -11.43
N THR A 209 -9.84 -14.17 -11.73
CA THR A 209 -8.77 -13.97 -10.74
C THR A 209 -8.12 -12.60 -10.93
N PRO A 210 -8.05 -11.80 -9.86
CA PRO A 210 -7.50 -10.45 -9.92
C PRO A 210 -6.00 -10.49 -10.20
N LYS A 211 -5.59 -9.77 -11.23
CA LYS A 211 -4.20 -9.74 -11.68
C LYS A 211 -3.77 -8.32 -11.96
N VAL A 212 -2.51 -8.03 -11.65
CA VAL A 212 -1.85 -6.79 -12.10
C VAL A 212 -0.77 -7.16 -13.09
N THR A 213 -0.85 -6.63 -14.30
CA THR A 213 0.27 -6.68 -15.23
C THR A 213 1.26 -5.60 -14.84
N VAL A 214 2.47 -6.02 -14.51
CA VAL A 214 3.62 -5.14 -14.30
C VAL A 214 4.52 -5.23 -15.52
N SER A 215 4.91 -4.08 -16.06
CA SER A 215 5.86 -4.04 -17.17
C SER A 215 6.90 -2.96 -16.97
N ALA A 216 8.13 -3.26 -17.40
CA ALA A 216 9.25 -2.34 -17.43
C ALA A 216 9.84 -2.28 -18.83
N HIS A 217 9.96 -1.08 -19.39
CA HIS A 217 10.58 -0.82 -20.69
C HIS A 217 11.84 0.03 -20.48
N LEU A 218 12.94 -0.38 -21.08
CA LEU A 218 14.09 0.48 -21.34
C LEU A 218 14.05 0.87 -22.82
N ARG A 219 13.91 2.18 -23.08
CA ARG A 219 13.81 2.72 -24.42
C ARG A 219 14.81 3.84 -24.63
N SER A 220 15.34 3.92 -25.84
CA SER A 220 15.92 5.13 -26.39
C SER A 220 14.84 5.90 -27.14
N PHE A 221 15.15 7.11 -27.61
CA PHE A 221 14.27 7.85 -28.51
C PHE A 221 13.89 7.08 -29.79
N ARG A 222 14.75 6.16 -30.24
CA ARG A 222 14.61 5.48 -31.55
C ARG A 222 14.10 4.04 -31.45
N ALA A 223 14.31 3.38 -30.31
CA ALA A 223 14.08 1.95 -30.20
C ALA A 223 13.89 1.47 -28.75
N GLU A 224 13.12 0.40 -28.61
CA GLU A 224 13.08 -0.42 -27.40
C GLU A 224 14.34 -1.27 -27.29
N LEU A 225 15.02 -1.19 -26.14
CA LEU A 225 16.26 -1.91 -25.88
C LEU A 225 16.00 -3.16 -25.06
N VAL A 226 15.22 -3.02 -23.98
CA VAL A 226 14.82 -4.14 -23.13
C VAL A 226 13.38 -3.93 -22.65
N TYR A 227 12.67 -5.03 -22.45
CA TYR A 227 11.30 -5.13 -21.98
C TYR A 227 11.20 -6.30 -21.01
N CYS A 228 10.60 -6.07 -19.86
CA CYS A 228 10.24 -7.10 -18.89
C CYS A 228 8.74 -7.01 -18.62
N ARG A 229 8.03 -8.13 -18.69
CA ARG A 229 6.60 -8.22 -18.34
C ARG A 229 6.39 -9.33 -17.33
N ALA A 230 5.68 -9.01 -16.26
CA ALA A 230 5.20 -9.97 -15.28
C ALA A 230 3.72 -9.77 -15.00
N VAL A 231 3.08 -10.83 -14.51
CA VAL A 231 1.70 -10.80 -14.02
C VAL A 231 1.72 -11.17 -12.55
N VAL A 232 1.34 -10.21 -11.71
CA VAL A 232 1.14 -10.38 -10.28
C VAL A 232 -0.23 -11.00 -10.05
N ARG A 233 -0.27 -12.11 -9.32
CA ARG A 233 -1.50 -12.81 -8.93
C ARG A 233 -1.76 -12.51 -7.45
N LEU A 234 -2.65 -11.56 -7.19
CA LEU A 234 -2.84 -10.99 -5.86
C LEU A 234 -3.20 -12.06 -4.81
N THR A 235 -4.06 -13.02 -5.18
CA THR A 235 -4.49 -14.10 -4.27
C THR A 235 -3.43 -15.16 -3.99
N GLN A 236 -2.38 -15.26 -4.82
CA GLN A 236 -1.33 -16.28 -4.69
C GLN A 236 -0.06 -15.72 -4.06
N SER A 237 0.00 -14.41 -3.78
CA SER A 237 1.22 -13.72 -3.34
C SER A 237 2.45 -14.05 -4.21
N SER A 238 2.21 -14.30 -5.51
CA SER A 238 3.22 -14.70 -6.49
C SER A 238 3.06 -13.89 -7.78
N ALA A 239 4.18 -13.68 -8.47
CA ALA A 239 4.20 -13.08 -9.80
C ALA A 239 4.83 -14.05 -10.80
N ARG A 240 4.33 -14.08 -12.03
CA ARG A 240 4.93 -14.84 -13.13
C ARG A 240 5.49 -13.88 -14.18
N VAL A 241 6.79 -13.94 -14.42
CA VAL A 241 7.43 -13.29 -15.56
C VAL A 241 6.96 -14.00 -16.83
N ILE A 242 6.36 -13.21 -17.70
CA ILE A 242 5.90 -13.65 -19.02
C ILE A 242 7.02 -13.53 -20.03
N TRP A 243 7.81 -12.44 -19.94
CA TRP A 243 8.87 -12.18 -20.90
C TRP A 243 9.96 -11.27 -20.33
N LEU A 244 11.22 -11.54 -20.71
CA LEU A 244 12.38 -10.68 -20.48
C LEU A 244 13.22 -10.65 -21.77
N GLY A 245 13.19 -9.52 -22.49
CA GLY A 245 13.80 -9.40 -23.81
C GLY A 245 13.41 -8.06 -24.44
N ARG A 246 12.78 -8.06 -25.60
CA ARG A 246 12.03 -6.96 -26.22
C ARG A 246 10.61 -7.43 -26.53
N SER A 247 9.69 -6.50 -26.75
CA SER A 247 8.32 -6.77 -27.19
C SER A 247 8.27 -7.66 -28.45
N GLY A 248 7.17 -8.41 -28.58
CA GLY A 248 7.01 -9.38 -29.68
C GLY A 248 7.93 -10.60 -29.57
N SER A 249 8.29 -11.02 -28.35
CA SER A 249 9.14 -12.19 -28.07
C SER A 249 10.53 -12.11 -28.72
N LYS A 250 11.05 -10.89 -28.90
CA LYS A 250 12.40 -10.67 -29.45
C LYS A 250 13.44 -10.66 -28.33
N PRO A 251 14.69 -11.08 -28.57
CA PRO A 251 15.74 -10.93 -27.57
C PRO A 251 16.04 -9.44 -27.31
N ALA A 252 16.66 -9.16 -26.16
CA ALA A 252 17.19 -7.83 -25.82
C ALA A 252 18.04 -7.27 -26.96
N ASP A 253 18.00 -5.95 -27.17
CA ASP A 253 18.77 -5.31 -28.23
C ASP A 253 20.27 -5.57 -28.09
N GLU A 254 20.97 -5.74 -29.21
CA GLU A 254 22.39 -6.08 -29.23
C GLU A 254 23.26 -5.01 -28.55
N ALA A 255 22.83 -3.75 -28.57
CA ALA A 255 23.56 -2.66 -27.93
C ALA A 255 23.66 -2.81 -26.40
N VAL A 256 22.75 -3.58 -25.78
CA VAL A 256 22.64 -3.73 -24.31
C VAL A 256 22.70 -5.18 -23.84
N ARG A 257 22.56 -6.14 -24.75
CA ARG A 257 22.55 -7.57 -24.42
C ARG A 257 23.87 -7.97 -23.77
N GLY A 258 23.78 -8.59 -22.59
CA GLY A 258 24.95 -9.06 -21.84
C GLY A 258 25.83 -7.94 -21.27
N ARG A 259 25.35 -6.69 -21.23
CA ARG A 259 26.09 -5.56 -20.66
C ARG A 259 25.59 -5.19 -19.27
N LEU A 260 26.53 -4.70 -18.46
CA LEU A 260 26.26 -4.14 -17.14
C LEU A 260 25.67 -2.73 -17.25
N LEU A 261 25.29 -2.16 -16.11
CA LEU A 261 24.68 -0.83 -16.02
C LEU A 261 25.60 0.32 -16.48
N ASP A 262 26.91 0.09 -16.53
CA ASP A 262 27.92 1.04 -17.00
C ASP A 262 28.34 0.81 -18.47
N GLY A 263 27.75 -0.18 -19.14
CA GLY A 263 28.02 -0.52 -20.54
C GLY A 263 29.16 -1.49 -20.78
N THR A 264 29.86 -1.91 -19.72
CA THR A 264 30.88 -2.94 -19.83
C THR A 264 30.27 -4.30 -20.15
N ALA A 265 31.01 -5.14 -20.88
CA ALA A 265 30.58 -6.51 -21.16
C ALA A 265 30.65 -7.33 -19.86
N LYS A 266 29.61 -8.11 -19.60
CA LYS A 266 29.56 -8.94 -18.40
C LYS A 266 30.53 -10.11 -18.51
N ALA A 267 31.47 -10.21 -17.57
CA ALA A 267 32.29 -11.40 -17.38
C ALA A 267 31.46 -12.53 -16.72
N ALA A 268 31.80 -13.78 -17.01
CA ALA A 268 31.07 -14.94 -16.48
C ALA A 268 31.07 -15.04 -14.94
N SER A 269 32.12 -14.50 -14.28
CA SER A 269 32.27 -14.48 -12.83
C SER A 269 31.67 -13.24 -12.16
N ASP A 270 31.11 -12.29 -12.91
CA ASP A 270 30.59 -11.05 -12.34
C ASP A 270 29.18 -11.25 -11.76
N GLY A 271 29.07 -11.08 -10.44
CA GLY A 271 27.81 -11.10 -9.70
C GLY A 271 26.91 -9.90 -9.98
N LYS A 272 27.40 -8.87 -10.70
CA LYS A 272 26.61 -7.68 -11.02
C LYS A 272 25.49 -7.99 -12.02
N PRO A 273 24.30 -7.39 -11.85
CA PRO A 273 23.19 -7.60 -12.77
C PRO A 273 23.45 -6.92 -14.14
N THR A 274 23.01 -7.57 -15.21
CA THR A 274 22.88 -6.91 -16.52
C THR A 274 21.70 -5.94 -16.52
N LEU A 275 21.58 -5.08 -17.53
CA LEU A 275 20.41 -4.19 -17.68
C LEU A 275 19.07 -4.94 -17.66
N ALA A 276 19.01 -6.12 -18.29
CA ALA A 276 17.81 -6.96 -18.26
C ALA A 276 17.48 -7.44 -16.84
N MET A 277 18.48 -7.89 -16.09
CA MET A 277 18.28 -8.31 -14.69
C MET A 277 17.96 -7.14 -13.77
N ALA A 278 18.49 -5.94 -14.05
CA ALA A 278 18.15 -4.73 -13.33
C ALA A 278 16.68 -4.34 -13.52
N LEU A 279 16.14 -4.45 -14.75
CA LEU A 279 14.72 -4.26 -15.02
C LEU A 279 13.86 -5.33 -14.36
N LEU A 280 14.29 -6.60 -14.37
CA LEU A 280 13.62 -7.66 -13.63
C LEU A 280 13.58 -7.33 -12.13
N GLY A 281 14.66 -6.78 -11.57
CA GLY A 281 14.69 -6.30 -10.20
C GLY A 281 13.70 -5.17 -9.95
N ALA A 282 13.55 -4.21 -10.87
CA ALA A 282 12.54 -3.16 -10.77
C ALA A 282 11.11 -3.72 -10.82
N VAL A 283 10.85 -4.72 -11.68
CA VAL A 283 9.58 -5.45 -11.72
C VAL A 283 9.33 -6.21 -10.42
N ALA A 284 10.35 -6.87 -9.86
CA ALA A 284 10.24 -7.54 -8.57
C ALA A 284 9.95 -6.56 -7.43
N SER A 285 10.60 -5.39 -7.40
CA SER A 285 10.27 -4.30 -6.47
C SER A 285 8.81 -3.87 -6.58
N LEU A 286 8.30 -3.68 -7.80
CA LEU A 286 6.89 -3.30 -7.97
C LEU A 286 5.93 -4.46 -7.61
N ALA A 287 6.30 -5.71 -7.87
CA ALA A 287 5.51 -6.86 -7.40
C ALA A 287 5.42 -6.91 -5.87
N ARG A 288 6.49 -6.55 -5.15
CA ARG A 288 6.50 -6.46 -3.68
C ARG A 288 5.58 -5.38 -3.14
N TRP A 289 5.39 -4.30 -3.89
CA TRP A 289 4.41 -3.26 -3.54
C TRP A 289 3.00 -3.85 -3.39
N PHE A 290 2.66 -4.84 -4.23
CA PHE A 290 1.42 -5.63 -4.17
C PHE A 290 1.43 -6.78 -3.15
N GLY A 291 2.45 -6.87 -2.28
CA GLY A 291 2.56 -7.96 -1.30
C GLY A 291 3.09 -9.28 -1.89
N THR A 292 3.60 -9.27 -3.12
CA THR A 292 4.17 -10.48 -3.74
C THR A 292 5.45 -10.90 -3.04
N SER A 293 5.54 -12.19 -2.69
CA SER A 293 6.70 -12.79 -2.01
C SER A 293 7.62 -13.54 -2.97
N THR A 294 7.06 -14.11 -4.04
CA THR A 294 7.77 -14.99 -4.97
C THR A 294 7.56 -14.58 -6.42
N LEU A 295 8.59 -14.80 -7.23
CA LEU A 295 8.55 -14.55 -8.66
C LEU A 295 8.98 -15.81 -9.41
N GLU A 296 8.15 -16.22 -10.35
CA GLU A 296 8.32 -17.40 -11.18
C GLU A 296 8.65 -16.98 -12.62
N LEU A 297 9.52 -17.71 -13.28
CA LEU A 297 9.78 -17.52 -14.70
C LEU A 297 10.04 -18.87 -15.38
N THR A 298 9.67 -18.97 -16.64
CA THR A 298 10.06 -20.10 -17.50
C THR A 298 11.11 -19.60 -18.49
N PRO A 299 12.39 -19.98 -18.35
CA PRO A 299 13.44 -19.53 -19.24
C PRO A 299 13.25 -20.15 -20.63
N VAL A 300 13.38 -19.34 -21.66
CA VAL A 300 13.41 -19.82 -23.05
C VAL A 300 14.88 -20.00 -23.42
N ASP A 301 15.41 -21.17 -23.08
CA ASP A 301 16.80 -21.56 -23.34
C ASP A 301 16.90 -22.33 -24.66
N ASP A 302 18.08 -22.32 -25.28
CA ASP A 302 18.38 -23.04 -26.51
C ASP A 302 18.69 -24.54 -26.29
N GLY A 303 18.47 -25.03 -25.06
CA GLY A 303 18.80 -26.38 -24.62
C GLY A 303 20.21 -26.51 -24.03
N SER A 304 21.00 -25.43 -24.00
CA SER A 304 22.34 -25.44 -23.41
C SER A 304 22.35 -25.52 -21.88
N GLY A 305 21.22 -25.23 -21.22
CA GLY A 305 21.09 -25.13 -19.76
C GLY A 305 21.78 -23.90 -19.16
N LYS A 306 22.43 -23.06 -19.99
CA LYS A 306 23.21 -21.91 -19.51
C LYS A 306 22.32 -20.80 -18.99
N LEU A 307 21.16 -20.54 -19.61
CA LEU A 307 20.25 -19.50 -19.13
C LEU A 307 19.64 -19.86 -17.77
N PRO A 308 19.10 -21.08 -17.54
CA PRO A 308 18.66 -21.49 -16.22
C PRO A 308 19.76 -21.38 -15.15
N GLN A 309 20.98 -21.87 -15.46
CA GLN A 309 22.12 -21.77 -14.54
C GLN A 309 22.48 -20.31 -14.22
N TYR A 310 22.50 -19.45 -15.25
CA TYR A 310 22.72 -18.01 -15.08
C TYR A 310 21.69 -17.39 -14.14
N LEU A 311 20.40 -17.72 -14.30
CA LEU A 311 19.34 -17.21 -13.45
C LEU A 311 19.45 -17.72 -12.01
N CYS A 312 19.87 -18.97 -11.81
CA CYS A 312 20.12 -19.52 -10.48
C CYS A 312 21.18 -18.72 -9.69
N ASN A 313 22.20 -18.19 -10.38
CA ASN A 313 23.21 -17.31 -9.76
C ASN A 313 22.61 -15.99 -9.22
N PHE A 314 21.39 -15.65 -9.63
CA PHE A 314 20.65 -14.47 -9.19
C PHE A 314 19.54 -14.77 -8.17
N GLY A 315 19.56 -15.96 -7.56
CA GLY A 315 18.64 -16.34 -6.49
C GLY A 315 17.38 -17.06 -6.95
N PHE A 316 17.28 -17.38 -8.24
CA PHE A 316 16.30 -18.34 -8.73
C PHE A 316 16.67 -19.78 -8.32
N ARG A 317 15.67 -20.64 -8.19
CA ARG A 317 15.83 -22.07 -7.93
C ARG A 317 14.84 -22.86 -8.79
N PRO A 318 15.21 -24.05 -9.29
CA PRO A 318 14.27 -24.92 -9.98
C PRO A 318 13.08 -25.27 -9.09
N LEU A 319 11.87 -25.26 -9.67
CA LEU A 319 10.71 -25.90 -9.07
C LEU A 319 10.85 -27.42 -9.26
N SER A 320 10.68 -28.21 -8.18
CA SER A 320 10.96 -29.66 -8.15
C SER A 320 10.39 -30.43 -9.35
N GLU A 321 11.13 -31.45 -9.82
CA GLU A 321 10.83 -32.27 -11.01
C GLU A 321 9.44 -32.93 -11.01
N ALA A 322 8.84 -33.17 -9.83
CA ALA A 322 7.49 -33.74 -9.69
C ALA A 322 6.37 -32.87 -10.29
N GLN A 323 6.63 -31.58 -10.59
CA GLN A 323 5.68 -30.68 -11.26
C GLN A 323 6.01 -30.43 -12.74
N GLY A 324 6.98 -31.17 -13.30
CA GLY A 324 7.20 -31.29 -14.74
C GLY A 324 7.56 -30.00 -15.49
N GLY A 325 8.33 -29.06 -14.92
CA GLY A 325 8.61 -27.82 -15.65
C GLY A 325 9.96 -27.20 -15.38
N ASP A 326 10.61 -26.76 -16.46
CA ASP A 326 11.81 -25.91 -16.56
C ASP A 326 11.66 -24.55 -15.84
N SER A 327 10.63 -24.37 -15.02
CA SER A 327 10.31 -23.12 -14.36
C SER A 327 11.18 -22.91 -13.12
N LEU A 328 11.62 -21.67 -12.96
CA LEU A 328 12.42 -21.22 -11.85
C LEU A 328 11.59 -20.32 -10.94
N ARG A 329 11.81 -20.42 -9.63
CA ARG A 329 11.20 -19.56 -8.61
C ARG A 329 12.29 -18.86 -7.81
N GLY A 330 12.13 -17.55 -7.60
CA GLY A 330 13.00 -16.75 -6.76
C GLY A 330 12.20 -15.93 -5.74
N SER A 331 12.87 -15.53 -4.67
CA SER A 331 12.33 -14.59 -3.69
C SER A 331 12.24 -13.20 -4.32
N CYS A 332 11.06 -12.56 -4.27
CA CYS A 332 10.94 -11.18 -4.73
C CYS A 332 11.88 -10.23 -3.95
N LYS A 333 12.21 -10.57 -2.69
CA LYS A 333 13.14 -9.77 -1.90
C LYS A 333 14.55 -9.79 -2.46
N ASP A 334 15.03 -10.96 -2.83
CA ASP A 334 16.38 -11.13 -3.34
C ASP A 334 16.47 -10.60 -4.78
N LEU A 335 15.44 -10.86 -5.59
CA LEU A 335 15.37 -10.36 -6.97
C LEU A 335 15.22 -8.85 -7.04
N ALA A 336 14.48 -8.24 -6.11
CA ALA A 336 14.41 -6.78 -6.01
C ALA A 336 15.80 -6.18 -5.75
N ALA A 337 16.75 -6.89 -5.14
CA ALA A 337 18.13 -6.43 -4.91
C ALA A 337 18.93 -6.24 -6.20
N LEU A 338 18.45 -6.79 -7.31
CA LEU A 338 19.02 -6.55 -8.63
C LEU A 338 18.66 -5.16 -9.17
N CYS A 339 17.62 -4.52 -8.63
CA CYS A 339 17.26 -3.15 -8.97
C CYS A 339 18.33 -2.19 -8.44
N PRO A 340 18.95 -1.36 -9.30
CA PRO A 340 19.93 -0.36 -8.88
C PRO A 340 19.35 0.56 -7.81
N GLN A 341 20.16 0.94 -6.83
CA GLN A 341 19.73 1.81 -5.74
C GLN A 341 19.17 3.15 -6.25
N ALA A 342 19.80 3.72 -7.30
CA ALA A 342 19.34 4.95 -7.95
C ALA A 342 17.96 4.80 -8.62
N TRP A 343 17.55 3.59 -9.01
CA TRP A 343 16.22 3.35 -9.59
C TRP A 343 15.18 3.14 -8.49
N ARG A 344 15.57 2.49 -7.39
CA ARG A 344 14.66 2.23 -6.26
C ARG A 344 14.09 3.48 -5.62
N THR A 345 14.79 4.60 -5.64
CA THR A 345 14.28 5.88 -5.11
C THR A 345 13.06 6.40 -5.87
N HIS A 346 12.83 5.91 -7.09
CA HIS A 346 11.65 6.24 -7.89
C HIS A 346 10.49 5.24 -7.70
N LEU A 347 10.72 4.12 -7.01
CA LEU A 347 9.73 3.06 -6.85
C LEU A 347 8.99 3.18 -5.52
N PRO A 348 7.75 2.71 -5.45
CA PRO A 348 7.01 2.72 -4.20
C PRO A 348 7.64 1.76 -3.18
N PRO A 349 7.47 2.02 -1.87
CA PRO A 349 7.99 1.14 -0.84
C PRO A 349 7.20 -0.17 -0.76
N ASP A 350 7.81 -1.18 -0.15
CA ASP A 350 7.25 -2.54 -0.09
C ASP A 350 5.88 -2.59 0.60
N SER A 351 5.04 -3.52 0.15
CA SER A 351 3.79 -3.95 0.80
C SER A 351 2.73 -2.87 1.07
N GLN A 352 2.86 -1.64 0.58
CA GLN A 352 1.82 -0.62 0.77
C GLN A 352 0.46 -1.03 0.19
N LEU A 353 0.44 -1.88 -0.85
CA LEU A 353 -0.79 -2.38 -1.47
C LEU A 353 -1.06 -3.86 -1.16
N SER A 354 -0.42 -4.44 -0.15
CA SER A 354 -0.69 -5.83 0.23
C SER A 354 -2.12 -6.03 0.75
N MET A 355 -2.82 -4.95 1.16
CA MET A 355 -4.24 -5.00 1.50
C MET A 355 -5.12 -5.51 0.35
N LEU A 356 -4.66 -5.35 -0.90
CA LEU A 356 -5.40 -5.83 -2.07
C LEU A 356 -5.48 -7.35 -2.10
N THR A 357 -4.51 -8.08 -1.53
CA THR A 357 -4.61 -9.56 -1.47
C THR A 357 -5.83 -9.96 -0.65
N LYS A 358 -6.02 -9.30 0.51
CA LYS A 358 -7.17 -9.51 1.39
C LYS A 358 -8.50 -9.19 0.73
N LEU A 359 -8.58 -8.13 -0.09
CA LEU A 359 -9.81 -7.77 -0.83
C LEU A 359 -10.30 -8.95 -1.70
N TYR A 360 -9.39 -9.82 -2.14
CA TYR A 360 -9.71 -10.96 -2.99
C TYR A 360 -9.52 -12.34 -2.32
N GLU A 361 -9.09 -12.39 -1.06
CA GLU A 361 -9.09 -13.62 -0.24
C GLU A 361 -10.52 -13.91 0.23
N GLY A 362 -11.02 -15.14 -0.01
CA GLY A 362 -12.29 -15.63 0.55
C GLY A 362 -13.45 -15.84 -0.41
N HIS A 363 -13.26 -15.69 -1.72
CA HIS A 363 -14.29 -16.05 -2.72
C HIS A 363 -13.68 -16.85 -3.87
N PRO A 364 -13.96 -18.16 -3.98
CA PRO A 364 -13.56 -18.98 -5.14
C PRO A 364 -14.18 -18.49 -6.45
#